data_AF-A0A8K0P2L1-F1
#
_entry.id   AF-A0A8K0P2L1-F1
#
_cell.length_a   1.000
_cell.length_b   1.000
_cell.length_c   1.000
_cell.angle_alpha   90.00
_cell.angle_beta   90.00
_cell.angle_gamma   90.00
#
_symmetry.space_group_name_H-M   'P 1'
#
loop_
_entity.id
_entity.type
_entity.pdbx_description
1 polymer ?
#
loop_
_entity_poly.entity_id
_entity_poly.type
_entity_poly.pdbx_seq_one_letter_code
_entity_poly.pdbx_strand_id
1 'polypeptide(L)'
;MTRCDEYVEDAVVDGMKAYHFRFKEGALNYSREENQCYCKERCLPSGLIDAESCYYGFPIALSYPHFYEGDPKLTEAVDGIKAIPEEHSSYFYMQVDVGLPLRMAARSQINMALRGMPGISRVEKFRNMVIPLLWTELSMEGLPPSLLMHFHILLNILPVVQTVGIIVLFISGVITIGSALFRRRPVSVISVEDEKDDQEEEVVKKTVEEEEEEKYHSLLMGDAKKGSIHWPRRISIGPSA
;
A
#
# COMPACT_ATOMS: atom_id res chain seq x y z
N MET A 1 -8.90 24.13 -10.09
CA MET A 1 -9.22 23.12 -11.12
C MET A 1 -10.27 22.22 -10.51
N THR A 2 -11.53 22.36 -10.92
CA THR A 2 -12.67 21.64 -10.31
C THR A 2 -12.70 20.22 -10.87
N ARG A 3 -12.86 19.22 -9.99
CA ARG A 3 -12.96 17.80 -10.37
C ARG A 3 -14.31 17.55 -11.04
N CYS A 4 -14.29 16.98 -12.26
CA CYS A 4 -15.49 16.69 -13.06
C CYS A 4 -16.07 15.29 -12.78
N ASP A 5 -15.24 14.41 -12.24
CA ASP A 5 -15.58 13.05 -11.82
C ASP A 5 -15.90 12.97 -10.32
N GLU A 6 -16.77 12.04 -9.97
CA GLU A 6 -17.15 11.66 -8.61
C GLU A 6 -16.79 10.20 -8.39
N TYR A 7 -16.11 9.92 -7.28
CA TYR A 7 -15.86 8.57 -6.81
C TYR A 7 -17.17 7.95 -6.31
N VAL A 8 -17.49 6.75 -6.79
CA VAL A 8 -18.69 6.01 -6.42
C VAL A 8 -18.34 4.95 -5.38
N GLU A 9 -17.47 4.01 -5.73
CA GLU A 9 -17.16 2.84 -4.90
C GLU A 9 -15.87 2.13 -5.32
N ASP A 10 -15.40 1.25 -4.44
CA ASP A 10 -14.34 0.28 -4.73
C ASP A 10 -14.91 -0.88 -5.54
N ALA A 11 -14.19 -1.30 -6.57
CA ALA A 11 -14.58 -2.37 -7.45
C ALA A 11 -13.41 -3.34 -7.69
N VAL A 12 -13.73 -4.55 -8.13
CA VAL A 12 -12.75 -5.50 -8.66
C VAL A 12 -13.14 -5.81 -10.09
N VAL A 13 -12.27 -5.42 -11.02
CA VAL A 13 -12.47 -5.61 -12.46
C VAL A 13 -11.33 -6.45 -12.98
N ASP A 14 -11.67 -7.57 -13.63
CA ASP A 14 -10.70 -8.54 -14.16
C ASP A 14 -9.63 -8.89 -13.10
N GLY A 15 -10.07 -9.19 -11.87
CA GLY A 15 -9.19 -9.56 -10.75
C GLY A 15 -8.18 -8.49 -10.28
N MET A 16 -8.33 -7.24 -10.69
CA MET A 16 -7.54 -6.09 -10.24
C MET A 16 -8.43 -5.12 -9.46
N LYS A 17 -7.86 -4.48 -8.43
CA LYS A 17 -8.56 -3.43 -7.67
C LYS A 17 -8.74 -2.18 -8.54
N ALA A 18 -9.94 -1.63 -8.51
CA ALA A 18 -10.33 -0.46 -9.27
C ALA A 18 -11.21 0.48 -8.45
N TYR A 19 -11.21 1.75 -8.80
CA TYR A 19 -12.19 2.72 -8.36
C TYR A 19 -13.22 2.95 -9.47
N HIS A 20 -14.48 2.93 -9.09
CA HIS A 20 -15.59 3.30 -9.97
C HIS A 20 -15.82 4.82 -9.87
N PHE A 21 -15.70 5.50 -11.01
CA PHE A 21 -15.99 6.92 -11.16
C PHE A 21 -17.15 7.13 -12.13
N ARG A 22 -17.91 8.19 -11.88
CA ARG A 22 -18.93 8.74 -12.80
C ARG A 22 -18.71 10.24 -12.95
N PHE A 23 -19.28 10.86 -13.98
CA PHE A 23 -19.36 12.32 -13.97
C PHE A 23 -20.29 12.78 -12.85
N LYS A 24 -19.96 13.93 -12.24
CA LYS A 24 -20.84 14.52 -11.20
C LYS A 24 -22.24 14.72 -11.75
N GLU A 25 -23.24 14.30 -10.99
CA GLU A 25 -24.64 14.58 -11.31
C GLU A 25 -24.83 16.09 -11.52
N GLY A 26 -25.56 16.50 -12.55
CA GLY A 26 -25.78 17.91 -12.85
C GLY A 26 -24.52 18.64 -13.33
N ALA A 27 -23.53 17.93 -13.87
CA ALA A 27 -22.36 18.53 -14.51
C ALA A 27 -22.72 19.51 -15.64
N LEU A 28 -23.86 19.31 -16.31
CA LEU A 28 -24.37 20.19 -17.37
C LEU A 28 -25.52 21.09 -16.90
N ASN A 29 -25.74 21.22 -15.58
CA ASN A 29 -26.82 22.04 -15.02
C ASN A 29 -26.33 23.47 -14.72
N TYR A 30 -26.89 24.46 -15.41
CA TYR A 30 -26.54 25.87 -15.25
C TYR A 30 -27.07 26.52 -13.97
N SER A 31 -27.99 25.88 -13.25
CA SER A 31 -28.44 26.36 -11.94
C SER A 31 -27.35 26.22 -10.86
N ARG A 32 -26.29 25.44 -11.13
CA ARG A 32 -25.14 25.31 -10.24
C ARG A 32 -24.15 26.45 -10.48
N GLU A 33 -23.70 27.07 -9.40
CA GLU A 33 -22.73 28.18 -9.43
C GLU A 33 -21.47 27.84 -10.22
N GLU A 34 -20.95 26.62 -10.05
CA GLU A 34 -19.77 26.10 -10.75
C GLU A 34 -19.91 26.09 -12.29
N ASN A 35 -21.14 26.04 -12.80
CA ASN A 35 -21.45 25.91 -14.22
C ASN A 35 -21.95 27.21 -14.87
N GLN A 36 -22.19 28.27 -14.09
CA GLN A 36 -22.74 29.52 -14.60
C GLN A 36 -21.85 30.14 -15.69
N CYS A 37 -20.54 29.93 -15.63
CA CYS A 37 -19.59 30.46 -16.62
C CYS A 37 -19.73 29.85 -18.03
N TYR A 38 -20.33 28.67 -18.17
CA TYR A 38 -20.63 28.04 -19.46
C TYR A 38 -21.89 28.63 -20.12
N CYS A 39 -22.70 29.35 -19.35
CA CYS A 39 -23.92 30.03 -19.76
C CYS A 39 -23.61 31.52 -19.94
N LYS A 40 -23.37 31.94 -21.19
CA LYS A 40 -23.11 33.35 -21.56
C LYS A 40 -24.43 34.11 -21.79
N GLU A 41 -24.48 35.02 -22.77
CA GLU A 41 -25.62 35.92 -22.99
C GLU A 41 -26.95 35.21 -23.30
N ARG A 42 -26.91 34.07 -24.00
CA ARG A 42 -28.11 33.30 -24.38
C ARG A 42 -27.89 31.82 -24.12
N CYS A 43 -28.30 31.37 -22.95
CA CYS A 43 -28.08 30.01 -22.52
C CYS A 43 -29.06 29.03 -23.15
N LEU A 44 -28.54 27.86 -23.47
CA LEU A 44 -29.37 26.72 -23.79
C LEU A 44 -30.04 26.19 -22.50
N PRO A 45 -31.12 25.40 -22.60
CA PRO A 45 -31.65 24.66 -21.45
C PRO A 45 -30.57 23.84 -20.73
N SER A 46 -30.68 23.71 -19.40
CA SER A 46 -29.77 22.85 -18.62
C SER A 46 -29.73 21.42 -19.18
N GLY A 47 -28.57 20.79 -19.11
CA GLY A 47 -28.31 19.49 -19.76
C GLY A 47 -27.67 19.58 -21.14
N LEU A 48 -27.65 20.79 -21.72
CA LEU A 48 -26.91 21.08 -22.94
C LEU A 48 -25.64 21.85 -22.60
N ILE A 49 -24.58 21.68 -23.39
CA ILE A 49 -23.42 22.56 -23.43
C ILE A 49 -23.26 23.11 -24.85
N ASP A 50 -23.17 24.43 -24.96
CA ASP A 50 -22.99 25.11 -26.23
C ASP A 50 -21.55 24.93 -26.73
N ALA A 51 -21.40 24.29 -27.89
CA ALA A 51 -20.13 24.05 -28.55
C ALA A 51 -19.99 24.85 -29.86
N GLU A 52 -20.87 25.83 -30.13
CA GLU A 52 -20.87 26.61 -31.37
C GLU A 52 -19.51 27.26 -31.65
N SER A 53 -18.88 27.83 -30.63
CA SER A 53 -17.55 28.46 -30.73
C SER A 53 -16.45 27.45 -31.04
N CYS A 54 -16.62 26.18 -30.66
CA CYS A 54 -15.68 25.10 -30.97
C CYS A 54 -15.81 24.62 -32.42
N TYR A 55 -16.96 24.84 -33.06
CA TYR A 55 -17.28 24.36 -34.41
C TYR A 55 -17.54 25.49 -35.40
N TYR A 56 -16.73 26.55 -35.35
CA TYR A 56 -16.71 27.63 -36.35
C TYR A 56 -18.07 28.35 -36.54
N GLY A 57 -18.89 28.47 -35.49
CA GLY A 57 -20.20 29.11 -35.58
C GLY A 57 -21.34 28.17 -36.00
N PHE A 58 -21.07 26.87 -36.18
CA PHE A 58 -22.12 25.90 -36.43
C PHE A 58 -22.86 25.57 -35.11
N PRO A 59 -24.22 25.58 -35.06
CA PRO A 59 -24.99 25.56 -33.83
C PRO A 59 -25.04 24.17 -33.17
N ILE A 60 -23.89 23.66 -32.74
CA ILE A 60 -23.75 22.37 -32.07
C ILE A 60 -23.90 22.55 -30.57
N ALA A 61 -24.73 21.71 -29.97
CA ALA A 61 -24.81 21.53 -28.53
C ALA A 61 -24.58 20.07 -28.15
N LEU A 62 -23.81 19.81 -27.10
CA LEU A 62 -23.60 18.46 -26.58
C LEU A 62 -24.50 18.21 -25.37
N SER A 63 -24.88 16.95 -25.15
CA SER A 63 -25.64 16.51 -23.97
C SER A 63 -25.30 15.07 -23.62
N TYR A 64 -25.85 14.53 -22.54
CA TYR A 64 -25.95 13.08 -22.40
C TYR A 64 -26.98 12.50 -23.40
N PRO A 65 -26.86 11.20 -23.74
CA PRO A 65 -27.83 10.52 -24.58
C PRO A 65 -29.27 10.67 -24.07
N HIS A 66 -30.20 10.84 -25.00
CA HIS A 66 -31.62 11.04 -24.73
C HIS A 66 -31.91 12.16 -23.72
N PHE A 67 -31.03 13.17 -23.67
CA PHE A 67 -31.08 14.28 -22.70
C PHE A 67 -31.12 13.84 -21.23
N TYR A 68 -30.46 12.73 -20.90
CA TYR A 68 -30.26 12.32 -19.51
C TYR A 68 -29.64 13.47 -18.67
N GLU A 69 -30.15 13.67 -17.45
CA GLU A 69 -29.85 14.82 -16.57
C GLU A 69 -30.14 16.23 -17.14
N GLY A 70 -30.87 16.33 -18.25
CA GLY A 70 -31.28 17.60 -18.83
C GLY A 70 -32.62 18.13 -18.32
N ASP A 71 -32.95 19.36 -18.75
CA ASP A 71 -34.25 19.97 -18.53
C ASP A 71 -35.35 19.07 -19.15
N PRO A 72 -36.43 18.72 -18.42
CA PRO A 72 -37.52 17.88 -18.93
C PRO A 72 -38.11 18.36 -20.26
N LYS A 73 -38.07 19.67 -20.53
CA LYS A 73 -38.51 20.25 -21.81
C LYS A 73 -37.76 19.68 -23.01
N LEU A 74 -36.51 19.25 -22.84
CA LEU A 74 -35.73 18.63 -23.91
C LEU A 74 -36.26 17.24 -24.25
N THR A 75 -36.60 16.45 -23.23
CA THR A 75 -37.19 15.12 -23.41
C THR A 75 -38.62 15.17 -23.93
N GLU A 76 -39.42 16.15 -23.47
CA GLU A 76 -40.81 16.33 -23.90
C GLU A 76 -40.95 16.85 -25.33
N ALA A 77 -39.91 17.51 -25.86
CA ALA A 77 -39.92 18.09 -27.21
C ALA A 77 -39.65 17.05 -28.32
N VAL A 78 -39.26 15.82 -27.99
CA VAL A 78 -38.88 14.79 -28.95
C VAL A 78 -39.59 13.48 -28.63
N ASP A 79 -40.39 12.99 -29.57
CA ASP A 79 -41.04 11.68 -29.43
C ASP A 79 -40.02 10.54 -29.58
N GLY A 80 -40.20 9.49 -28.77
CA GLY A 80 -39.44 8.23 -28.90
C GLY A 80 -38.09 8.18 -28.18
N ILE A 81 -37.73 9.19 -27.39
CA ILE A 81 -36.55 9.16 -26.52
C ILE A 81 -36.91 8.86 -25.06
N LYS A 82 -36.00 8.21 -24.34
CA LYS A 82 -36.17 7.92 -22.91
C LYS A 82 -34.82 8.07 -22.19
N ALA A 83 -34.75 8.95 -21.20
CA ALA A 83 -33.56 9.08 -20.36
C ALA A 83 -33.51 7.92 -19.34
N ILE A 84 -32.64 6.93 -19.56
CA ILE A 84 -32.42 5.80 -18.64
C ILE A 84 -31.03 5.96 -18.02
N PRO A 85 -30.91 6.11 -16.69
CA PRO A 85 -29.62 6.33 -16.03
C PRO A 85 -28.57 5.26 -16.37
N GLU A 86 -28.94 3.98 -16.37
CA GLU A 86 -28.02 2.87 -16.57
C GLU A 86 -27.44 2.82 -18.00
N GLU A 87 -28.25 3.24 -18.99
CA GLU A 87 -27.87 3.22 -20.41
C GLU A 87 -27.22 4.53 -20.86
N HIS A 88 -27.53 5.66 -20.21
CA HIS A 88 -27.16 6.99 -20.70
C HIS A 88 -26.19 7.75 -19.79
N SER A 89 -25.89 7.25 -18.59
CA SER A 89 -24.78 7.77 -17.77
C SER A 89 -23.42 7.34 -18.30
N SER A 90 -22.35 8.06 -17.97
CA SER A 90 -20.97 7.61 -18.27
C SER A 90 -20.30 7.07 -17.01
N TYR A 91 -19.48 6.05 -17.16
CA TYR A 91 -18.76 5.41 -16.05
C TYR A 91 -17.32 5.07 -16.43
N PHE A 92 -16.46 5.01 -15.42
CA PHE A 92 -15.03 4.72 -15.56
C PHE A 92 -14.55 3.87 -14.40
N TYR A 93 -14.05 2.66 -14.67
CA TYR A 93 -13.37 1.81 -13.72
C TYR A 93 -11.87 1.96 -13.91
N MET A 94 -11.21 2.62 -12.96
CA MET A 94 -9.80 2.97 -13.04
C MET A 94 -8.98 2.15 -12.04
N GLN A 95 -7.90 1.52 -12.47
CA GLN A 95 -6.99 0.79 -11.58
C GLN A 95 -6.33 1.76 -10.59
N VAL A 96 -6.30 1.37 -9.31
CA VAL A 96 -5.97 2.25 -8.18
C VAL A 96 -4.53 2.79 -8.20
N ASP A 97 -3.55 1.95 -8.53
CA ASP A 97 -2.13 2.26 -8.38
C ASP A 97 -1.55 3.01 -9.58
N VAL A 98 -1.97 2.67 -10.80
CA VAL A 98 -1.41 3.22 -12.05
C VAL A 98 -2.42 4.05 -12.85
N GLY A 99 -3.70 4.10 -12.46
CA GLY A 99 -4.72 4.87 -13.15
C GLY A 99 -5.09 4.34 -14.54
N LEU A 100 -4.91 3.03 -14.78
CA LEU A 100 -5.28 2.40 -16.04
C LEU A 100 -6.81 2.22 -16.10
N PRO A 101 -7.52 2.71 -17.13
CA PRO A 101 -8.92 2.34 -17.31
C PRO A 101 -8.99 0.83 -17.58
N LEU A 102 -9.78 0.11 -16.79
CA LEU A 102 -10.04 -1.31 -16.96
C LEU A 102 -11.33 -1.53 -17.76
N ARG A 103 -12.36 -0.74 -17.43
CA ARG A 103 -13.63 -0.68 -18.16
C ARG A 103 -14.16 0.74 -18.14
N MET A 104 -14.72 1.22 -19.24
CA MET A 104 -15.35 2.55 -19.27
C MET A 104 -16.37 2.65 -20.39
N ALA A 105 -17.33 3.56 -20.23
CA ALA A 105 -18.17 4.05 -21.29
C ALA A 105 -18.34 5.56 -21.14
N ALA A 106 -17.82 6.32 -22.10
CA ALA A 106 -18.04 7.75 -22.22
C ALA A 106 -19.13 7.98 -23.27
N ARG A 107 -20.27 8.52 -22.83
CA ARG A 107 -21.47 8.66 -23.66
C ARG A 107 -21.80 10.13 -23.86
N SER A 108 -22.01 10.52 -25.11
CA SER A 108 -22.36 11.90 -25.47
C SER A 108 -23.30 11.95 -26.66
N GLN A 109 -24.16 12.95 -26.68
CA GLN A 109 -25.11 13.22 -27.75
C GLN A 109 -24.80 14.54 -28.41
N ILE A 110 -24.82 14.53 -29.74
CA ILE A 110 -24.66 15.70 -30.59
C ILE A 110 -26.06 16.19 -30.97
N ASN A 111 -26.31 17.46 -30.69
CA ASN A 111 -27.56 18.14 -30.98
C ASN A 111 -27.30 19.38 -31.84
N MET A 112 -28.28 19.75 -32.64
CA MET A 112 -28.32 21.02 -33.35
C MET A 112 -29.23 21.99 -32.59
N ALA A 113 -28.65 23.04 -31.99
CA ALA A 113 -29.36 24.04 -31.21
C ALA A 113 -29.67 25.28 -32.06
N LEU A 114 -30.75 25.19 -32.85
CA LEU A 114 -31.12 26.22 -33.81
C LEU A 114 -31.62 27.48 -33.11
N ARG A 115 -30.80 28.53 -33.14
CA ARG A 115 -31.20 29.89 -32.78
C ARG A 115 -31.95 30.52 -33.95
N GLY A 116 -32.81 31.51 -33.66
CA GLY A 116 -33.50 32.26 -34.71
C GLY A 116 -32.50 32.90 -35.68
N MET A 117 -32.55 32.47 -36.94
CA MET A 117 -31.76 33.05 -38.04
C MET A 117 -32.62 34.05 -38.81
N PRO A 118 -32.48 35.37 -38.56
CA PRO A 118 -33.19 36.38 -39.34
C PRO A 118 -32.70 36.31 -40.79
N GLY A 119 -33.63 36.20 -41.74
CA GLY A 119 -33.33 36.22 -43.19
C GLY A 119 -33.51 34.90 -43.94
N ILE A 120 -33.83 33.79 -43.25
CA ILE A 120 -34.10 32.49 -43.91
C ILE A 120 -35.50 32.00 -43.52
N SER A 121 -36.52 32.38 -44.29
CA SER A 121 -37.93 32.05 -43.99
C SER A 121 -38.23 30.56 -43.92
N ARG A 122 -37.43 29.72 -44.60
CA ARG A 122 -37.61 28.25 -44.61
C ARG A 122 -37.32 27.58 -43.26
N VAL A 123 -36.50 28.20 -42.39
CA VAL A 123 -36.11 27.61 -41.09
C VAL A 123 -36.80 28.26 -39.89
N GLU A 124 -37.73 29.21 -40.12
CA GLU A 124 -38.47 29.88 -39.06
C GLU A 124 -39.25 28.92 -38.15
N LYS A 125 -39.73 27.80 -38.73
CA LYS A 125 -40.44 26.75 -37.99
C LYS A 125 -39.56 26.01 -36.98
N PHE A 126 -38.24 26.04 -37.17
CA PHE A 126 -37.25 25.39 -36.29
C PHE A 126 -36.56 26.39 -35.36
N ARG A 127 -37.09 27.62 -35.25
CA ARG A 127 -36.53 28.65 -34.38
C ARG A 127 -36.61 28.23 -32.91
N ASN A 128 -35.50 28.35 -32.20
CA ASN A 128 -35.36 28.03 -30.78
C ASN A 128 -35.68 26.56 -30.47
N MET A 129 -35.30 25.66 -31.38
CA MET A 129 -35.47 24.22 -31.23
C MET A 129 -34.11 23.52 -31.12
N VAL A 130 -34.06 22.46 -30.32
CA VAL A 130 -32.91 21.58 -30.19
C VAL A 130 -33.26 20.26 -30.86
N ILE A 131 -32.51 19.91 -31.91
CA ILE A 131 -32.74 18.69 -32.68
C ILE A 131 -31.64 17.69 -32.33
N PRO A 132 -31.95 16.56 -31.67
CA PRO A 132 -30.95 15.51 -31.44
C PRO A 132 -30.59 14.87 -32.78
N LEU A 133 -29.29 14.74 -33.06
CA LEU A 133 -28.81 14.16 -34.32
C LEU A 133 -28.41 12.71 -34.15
N LEU A 134 -27.45 12.47 -33.26
CA LEU A 134 -26.94 11.14 -32.92
C LEU A 134 -26.31 11.19 -31.53
N TRP A 135 -26.24 10.04 -30.88
CA TRP A 135 -25.40 9.84 -29.72
C TRP A 135 -24.36 8.78 -30.01
N THR A 136 -23.25 8.87 -29.28
CA THR A 136 -22.10 8.00 -29.41
C THR A 136 -21.68 7.50 -28.04
N GLU A 137 -21.21 6.26 -28.01
CA GLU A 137 -20.52 5.68 -26.88
C GLU A 137 -19.09 5.37 -27.29
N LEU A 138 -18.14 5.95 -26.58
CA LEU A 138 -16.76 5.51 -26.60
C LEU A 138 -16.57 4.58 -25.40
N SER A 139 -16.58 3.27 -25.65
CA SER A 139 -16.46 2.26 -24.61
C SER A 139 -15.21 1.41 -24.74
N MET A 140 -14.80 0.88 -23.59
CA MET A 140 -13.80 -0.15 -23.45
C MET A 140 -14.33 -1.16 -22.45
N GLU A 141 -14.74 -2.33 -22.93
CA GLU A 141 -15.33 -3.38 -22.10
C GLU A 141 -14.29 -4.22 -21.34
N GLY A 142 -13.01 -4.11 -21.71
CA GLY A 142 -11.92 -4.82 -21.07
C GLY A 142 -10.62 -4.68 -21.83
N LEU A 143 -9.54 -5.17 -21.21
CA LEU A 143 -8.22 -5.22 -21.84
C LEU A 143 -8.09 -6.44 -22.75
N PRO A 144 -7.36 -6.34 -23.88
CA PRO A 144 -6.99 -7.50 -24.67
C PRO A 144 -6.29 -8.56 -23.79
N PRO A 145 -6.51 -9.87 -24.02
CA PRO A 145 -5.99 -10.93 -23.15
C PRO A 145 -4.47 -10.87 -22.94
N SER A 146 -3.72 -10.47 -23.98
CA SER A 146 -2.28 -10.27 -23.88
C SER A 146 -1.92 -9.19 -22.86
N LEU A 147 -2.56 -8.02 -22.92
CA LEU A 147 -2.31 -6.92 -21.98
C LEU A 147 -2.80 -7.24 -20.57
N LEU A 148 -3.98 -7.86 -20.46
CA LEU A 148 -4.55 -8.29 -19.19
C LEU A 148 -3.58 -9.16 -18.39
N MET A 149 -2.93 -10.14 -19.04
CA MET A 149 -1.93 -10.99 -18.38
C MET A 149 -0.71 -10.18 -17.89
N HIS A 150 -0.21 -9.25 -18.70
CA HIS A 150 0.93 -8.42 -18.31
C HIS A 150 0.60 -7.54 -17.10
N PHE A 151 -0.57 -6.88 -17.11
CA PHE A 151 -1.00 -6.04 -16.00
C PHE A 151 -1.30 -6.84 -14.75
N HIS A 152 -1.86 -8.05 -14.87
CA HIS A 152 -2.03 -8.93 -13.72
C HIS A 152 -0.71 -9.33 -13.07
N ILE A 153 0.28 -9.72 -13.87
CA ILE A 153 1.61 -10.07 -13.36
C ILE A 153 2.23 -8.84 -12.69
N LEU A 154 2.15 -7.68 -13.34
CA LEU A 154 2.76 -6.44 -12.85
C LEU A 154 2.11 -5.92 -11.56
N LEU A 155 0.78 -5.98 -11.45
CA LEU A 155 0.04 -5.32 -10.37
C LEU A 155 -0.29 -6.26 -9.21
N ASN A 156 -0.50 -7.56 -9.46
CA ASN A 156 -0.85 -8.51 -8.41
C ASN A 156 0.35 -9.38 -7.98
N ILE A 157 1.12 -9.90 -8.93
CA ILE A 157 2.16 -10.91 -8.65
C ILE A 157 3.49 -10.25 -8.27
N LEU A 158 3.95 -9.30 -9.08
CA LEU A 158 5.27 -8.69 -8.92
C LEU A 158 5.46 -8.01 -7.55
N PRO A 159 4.48 -7.25 -7.00
CA PRO A 159 4.64 -6.65 -5.67
C PRO A 159 4.78 -7.70 -4.58
N VAL A 160 4.02 -8.79 -4.65
CA VAL A 160 4.10 -9.90 -3.69
C VAL A 160 5.47 -10.59 -3.76
N VAL A 161 5.92 -10.92 -4.97
CA VAL A 161 7.24 -11.55 -5.19
C VAL A 161 8.37 -10.63 -4.72
N GLN A 162 8.28 -9.33 -5.01
CA GLN A 162 9.26 -8.34 -4.55
C GLN A 162 9.28 -8.24 -3.02
N THR A 163 8.13 -8.14 -2.36
CA THR A 163 8.04 -8.09 -0.89
C THR A 163 8.62 -9.35 -0.25
N VAL A 164 8.25 -10.53 -0.75
CA VAL A 164 8.78 -11.82 -0.25
C VAL A 164 10.29 -11.88 -0.48
N GLY A 165 10.77 -11.49 -1.67
CA GLY A 165 12.20 -11.45 -1.99
C GLY A 165 12.99 -10.54 -1.03
N ILE A 166 12.46 -9.34 -0.74
CA ILE A 166 13.07 -8.41 0.23
C ILE A 166 13.14 -9.04 1.62
N ILE A 167 12.05 -9.68 2.09
CA ILE A 167 12.02 -10.33 3.40
C ILE A 167 13.03 -11.47 3.48
N VAL A 168 13.11 -12.33 2.47
CA VAL A 168 14.06 -13.45 2.42
C VAL A 168 15.50 -12.94 2.43
N LEU A 169 15.81 -11.93 1.61
CA LEU A 169 17.14 -11.33 1.58
C LEU A 169 17.50 -10.69 2.93
N PHE A 170 16.56 -9.97 3.55
CA PHE A 170 16.75 -9.38 4.87
C PHE A 170 17.05 -10.43 5.94
N ILE A 171 16.25 -11.50 6.01
CA ILE A 171 16.47 -12.61 6.96
C ILE A 171 17.83 -13.27 6.72
N SER A 172 18.18 -13.54 5.45
CA SER A 172 19.48 -14.13 5.10
C SER A 172 20.65 -13.22 5.50
N GLY A 173 20.50 -11.90 5.36
CA GLY A 173 21.49 -10.91 5.80
C GLY A 173 21.67 -10.91 7.32
N VAL A 174 20.57 -10.95 8.08
CA VAL A 174 20.61 -11.03 9.54
C VAL A 174 21.27 -12.33 10.01
N ILE A 175 20.95 -13.47 9.39
CA ILE A 175 21.54 -14.77 9.74
C ILE A 175 23.06 -14.77 9.45
N THR A 176 23.48 -14.28 8.29
CA THR A 176 24.90 -14.25 7.92
C THR A 176 25.70 -13.32 8.84
N ILE A 177 25.19 -12.12 9.14
CA ILE A 177 25.82 -11.20 10.10
C ILE A 177 25.84 -11.80 11.51
N GLY A 178 24.73 -12.38 11.97
CA GLY A 178 24.65 -13.05 13.27
C GLY A 178 25.65 -14.20 13.41
N SER A 179 25.79 -15.02 12.37
CA SER A 179 26.77 -16.11 12.33
C SER A 179 28.22 -15.59 12.33
N ALA A 180 28.49 -14.47 11.65
CA ALA A 180 29.81 -13.84 11.63
C ALA A 180 30.17 -13.24 13.00
N LEU A 181 29.21 -12.61 13.69
CA LEU A 181 29.40 -12.12 15.06
C LEU A 181 29.58 -13.27 16.06
N PHE A 182 28.84 -14.37 15.90
CA PHE A 182 29.00 -15.57 16.71
C PHE A 182 30.38 -16.22 16.52
N ARG A 183 30.86 -16.32 15.28
CA ARG A 183 32.21 -16.84 14.96
C ARG A 183 33.33 -15.90 15.40
N ARG A 184 33.05 -14.60 15.56
CA ARG A 184 33.98 -13.61 16.13
C ARG A 184 33.93 -13.52 17.66
N ARG A 185 33.10 -14.31 18.35
CA ARG A 185 33.28 -14.48 19.78
C ARG A 185 34.65 -15.13 20.00
N PRO A 186 35.59 -14.45 20.68
CA PRO A 186 36.85 -15.09 21.01
C PRO A 186 36.55 -16.29 21.90
N VAL A 187 37.09 -17.45 21.54
CA VAL A 187 37.08 -18.72 22.28
C VAL A 187 37.89 -18.61 23.60
N SER A 188 37.93 -17.44 24.24
CA SER A 188 38.84 -17.15 25.36
C SER A 188 38.15 -16.61 26.61
N VAL A 189 36.85 -16.83 26.79
CA VAL A 189 36.16 -16.51 28.06
C VAL A 189 35.66 -17.77 28.77
N ILE A 190 35.20 -18.79 28.03
CA ILE A 190 34.67 -20.02 28.66
C ILE A 190 35.76 -20.81 29.40
N SER A 191 36.98 -20.89 28.87
CA SER A 191 38.04 -21.69 29.51
C SER A 191 38.74 -21.02 30.70
N VAL A 192 38.47 -19.74 30.99
CA VAL A 192 39.10 -19.04 32.13
C VAL A 192 38.20 -19.02 33.35
N GLU A 193 36.87 -19.01 33.18
CA GLU A 193 35.94 -19.11 34.31
C GLU A 193 35.84 -20.56 34.82
N ASP A 194 35.83 -21.57 33.94
CA ASP A 194 35.80 -22.98 34.36
C ASP A 194 37.09 -23.39 35.12
N GLU A 195 38.29 -22.99 34.65
CA GLU A 195 39.56 -23.35 35.34
C GLU A 195 39.77 -22.57 36.65
N LYS A 196 39.13 -21.41 36.79
CA LYS A 196 39.22 -20.57 38.00
C LYS A 196 38.27 -21.06 39.10
N ASP A 197 37.06 -21.49 38.73
CA ASP A 197 36.13 -22.15 39.67
C ASP A 197 36.71 -23.47 40.20
N ASP A 198 37.34 -24.29 39.33
CA ASP A 198 37.99 -25.54 39.74
C ASP A 198 39.16 -25.33 40.72
N GLN A 199 40.00 -24.29 40.51
CA GLN A 199 41.10 -23.96 41.43
C GLN A 199 40.60 -23.37 42.75
N GLU A 200 39.57 -22.53 42.73
CA GLU A 200 39.01 -21.92 43.94
C GLU A 200 38.33 -22.99 44.82
N GLU A 201 37.67 -23.99 44.22
CA GLU A 201 37.08 -25.12 44.96
C GLU A 201 38.16 -26.04 45.60
N GLU A 202 39.31 -26.24 44.96
CA GLU A 202 40.42 -27.04 45.50
C GLU A 202 41.14 -26.32 46.67
N VAL A 203 41.31 -24.99 46.58
CA VAL A 203 41.89 -24.17 47.66
C VAL A 203 40.97 -24.12 48.88
N VAL A 204 39.66 -23.98 48.67
CA VAL A 204 38.67 -24.01 49.76
C VAL A 204 38.68 -25.37 50.47
N LYS A 205 38.74 -26.49 49.73
CA LYS A 205 38.82 -27.83 50.33
C LYS A 205 40.08 -28.02 51.19
N LYS A 206 41.25 -27.58 50.73
CA LYS A 206 42.50 -27.64 51.51
C LYS A 206 42.44 -26.79 52.77
N THR A 207 41.83 -25.61 52.69
CA THR A 207 41.70 -24.70 53.84
C THR A 207 40.74 -25.27 54.88
N VAL A 208 39.66 -25.92 54.44
CA VAL A 208 38.70 -26.60 55.33
C VAL A 208 39.33 -27.83 55.99
N GLU A 209 40.15 -28.61 55.26
CA GLU A 209 40.92 -29.72 55.83
C GLU A 209 41.95 -29.24 56.87
N GLU A 210 42.69 -28.15 56.59
CA GLU A 210 43.63 -27.54 57.55
C GLU A 210 42.93 -27.01 58.81
N GLU A 211 41.77 -26.35 58.66
CA GLU A 211 40.96 -25.90 59.80
C GLU A 211 40.38 -27.08 60.62
N GLU A 212 39.97 -28.17 59.97
CA GLU A 212 39.57 -29.38 60.69
C GLU A 212 40.76 -29.97 61.45
N GLU A 213 41.93 -30.10 60.82
CA GLU A 213 43.13 -30.65 61.46
C GLU A 213 43.57 -29.82 62.68
N GLU A 214 43.58 -28.49 62.59
CA GLU A 214 43.87 -27.61 63.74
C GLU A 214 42.81 -27.73 64.85
N LYS A 215 41.54 -27.92 64.49
CA LYS A 215 40.46 -28.12 65.46
C LYS A 215 40.60 -29.45 66.19
N TYR A 216 40.99 -30.53 65.52
CA TYR A 216 41.31 -31.81 66.19
C TYR A 216 42.61 -31.73 67.01
N HIS A 217 43.62 -31.01 66.52
CA HIS A 217 44.88 -30.82 67.26
C HIS A 217 44.71 -29.98 68.53
N SER A 218 43.85 -28.97 68.51
CA SER A 218 43.52 -28.17 69.70
C SER A 218 42.64 -28.92 70.70
N LEU A 219 41.79 -29.86 70.24
CA LEU A 219 41.04 -30.77 71.10
C LEU A 219 41.93 -31.84 71.76
N LEU A 220 43.03 -32.27 71.12
CA LEU A 220 43.96 -33.29 71.64
C LEU A 220 45.11 -32.75 72.52
N MET A 221 45.44 -31.47 72.42
CA MET A 221 46.49 -30.82 73.25
C MET A 221 45.97 -30.24 74.58
N GLY A 222 44.71 -30.54 74.91
CA GLY A 222 44.06 -30.14 76.15
C GLY A 222 44.25 -31.12 77.30
N ASP A 223 45.33 -31.93 77.39
CA ASP A 223 45.62 -32.68 78.62
C ASP A 223 47.07 -33.19 78.76
N ALA A 224 47.54 -33.18 80.00
CA ALA A 224 48.63 -33.98 80.59
C ALA A 224 50.11 -33.51 80.50
N LYS A 225 50.54 -32.88 81.60
CA LYS A 225 51.90 -32.85 82.16
C LYS A 225 52.48 -34.27 82.41
N LYS A 226 53.81 -34.43 82.20
CA LYS A 226 54.85 -35.06 83.07
C LYS A 226 55.76 -36.04 82.33
N GLY A 227 57.07 -35.94 82.60
CA GLY A 227 57.93 -37.14 82.76
C GLY A 227 59.22 -37.16 81.94
N SER A 228 60.33 -36.93 82.63
CA SER A 228 61.73 -37.02 82.17
C SER A 228 62.24 -38.49 82.08
N ILE A 229 63.38 -38.72 81.37
CA ILE A 229 64.62 -39.44 81.82
C ILE A 229 65.27 -40.39 80.75
N HIS A 230 66.45 -39.96 80.24
CA HIS A 230 67.79 -40.62 80.18
C HIS A 230 68.25 -41.70 79.15
N TRP A 231 69.57 -41.58 78.82
CA TRP A 231 70.46 -42.26 77.84
C TRP A 231 71.28 -43.45 78.44
N PRO A 232 72.03 -44.27 77.66
CA PRO A 232 73.51 -44.10 77.46
C PRO A 232 74.10 -44.58 76.07
N ARG A 233 75.11 -43.90 75.45
CA ARG A 233 76.61 -44.18 75.31
C ARG A 233 77.04 -45.61 74.91
N ARG A 234 78.10 -45.93 74.12
CA ARG A 234 79.21 -45.30 73.33
C ARG A 234 80.04 -46.46 72.68
N ILE A 235 80.84 -46.24 71.60
CA ILE A 235 82.30 -46.57 71.43
C ILE A 235 82.79 -46.53 69.95
N SER A 236 84.02 -45.99 69.81
CA SER A 236 84.97 -45.71 68.70
C SER A 236 85.57 -46.96 67.98
N ILE A 237 86.34 -46.93 66.87
CA ILE A 237 87.71 -46.38 66.59
C ILE A 237 87.99 -46.47 65.05
N GLY A 238 88.87 -45.61 64.49
CA GLY A 238 89.35 -45.56 63.07
C GLY A 238 90.28 -46.71 62.60
N PRO A 239 91.11 -46.57 61.53
CA PRO A 239 92.18 -45.55 61.44
C PRO A 239 92.51 -45.00 60.01
N SER A 240 93.58 -44.21 60.00
CA SER A 240 94.27 -43.36 59.00
C SER A 240 95.02 -44.02 57.83
N ALA A 241 95.18 -43.26 56.74
CA ALA A 241 96.43 -43.05 55.99
C ALA A 241 96.46 -41.61 55.46
#